data_AF-O24126-F1
#
_entry.id   AF-O24126-F1
#
_cell.length_a   1.000
_cell.length_b   1.000
_cell.length_c   1.000
_cell.angle_alpha   90.00
_cell.angle_beta   90.00
_cell.angle_gamma   90.00
#
_symmetry.space_group_name_H-M   'P 1'
#
loop_
_entity.id
_entity.type
_entity.pdbx_description
1 polymer ?
#
loop_
_entity_poly.entity_id
_entity_poly.type
_entity_poly.pdbx_seq_one_letter_code
_entity_poly.pdbx_strand_id
1 'polypeptide(L)'
;FGTSSTFFNRPTGRFSNGRVIIDFITQSFKLPFLNAYLDRGAAFTQGVNFAVAGGTALNTSFWTARNIRLPTWNTPLANQLGWFKTHLQSTCGSRCADSLKNSLIVMGEWGGNDYYNGFFQNKQISEVRTYVPNVVAGIMRGIKRCDSARSH
;
A
#
# COMPACT_ATOMS: atom_id res chain seq x y z
N PHE A 1 -10.58 15.51 -5.27
CA PHE A 1 -10.21 14.30 -4.49
C PHE A 1 -11.08 14.27 -3.25
N GLY A 2 -12.03 13.32 -3.17
CA GLY A 2 -13.07 13.32 -2.15
C GLY A 2 -12.49 13.08 -0.75
N THR A 3 -12.42 14.12 0.07
CA THR A 3 -12.06 14.01 1.47
C THR A 3 -13.27 13.57 2.25
N SER A 4 -13.36 12.29 2.60
CA SER A 4 -14.42 11.91 3.52
C SER A 4 -14.03 12.20 4.96
N SER A 5 -14.95 12.89 5.62
CA SER A 5 -14.86 13.38 6.98
C SER A 5 -15.94 12.81 7.89
N THR A 6 -16.84 11.92 7.41
CA THR A 6 -18.06 11.59 8.17
C THR A 6 -17.81 10.72 9.41
N PHE A 7 -16.83 9.81 9.38
CA PHE A 7 -16.52 9.00 10.57
C PHE A 7 -15.54 9.69 11.53
N PHE A 8 -14.49 10.32 10.98
CA PHE A 8 -13.41 10.91 11.77
C PHE A 8 -13.62 12.40 12.08
N ASN A 9 -14.68 13.01 11.55
CA ASN A 9 -14.98 14.45 11.62
C ASN A 9 -13.82 15.36 11.18
N ARG A 10 -12.91 14.82 10.36
CA ARG A 10 -11.79 15.55 9.73
C ARG A 10 -11.41 14.90 8.40
N PRO A 11 -10.88 15.66 7.43
CA PRO A 11 -10.32 15.09 6.21
C PRO A 11 -9.22 14.07 6.53
N THR A 12 -9.39 12.84 6.02
CA THR A 12 -8.40 11.77 6.21
C THR A 12 -7.59 11.44 4.95
N GLY A 13 -8.02 11.94 3.78
CA GLY A 13 -7.47 11.56 2.49
C GLY A 13 -7.78 10.12 2.06
N ARG A 14 -8.60 9.39 2.83
CA ARG A 14 -9.00 8.00 2.55
C ARG A 14 -10.21 7.96 1.62
N PHE A 15 -10.17 7.08 0.62
CA PHE A 15 -11.18 6.92 -0.43
C PHE A 15 -12.39 6.07 0.03
N SER A 16 -13.03 6.48 1.12
CA SER A 16 -14.21 5.82 1.71
C SER A 16 -14.96 6.83 2.58
N ASN A 17 -15.76 6.46 3.58
CA ASN A 17 -16.34 7.35 4.60
C ASN A 17 -15.34 7.85 5.67
N GLY A 18 -14.05 7.76 5.35
CA GLY A 18 -12.93 7.89 6.27
C GLY A 18 -12.37 6.53 6.72
N ARG A 19 -13.16 5.45 6.74
CA ARG A 19 -12.68 4.10 7.14
C ARG A 19 -12.38 3.18 5.95
N VAL A 20 -11.33 2.39 6.06
CA VAL A 20 -10.91 1.33 5.10
C VAL A 20 -10.83 -0.03 5.82
N ILE A 21 -10.65 -1.14 5.09
CA ILE A 21 -10.70 -2.50 5.66
C ILE A 21 -9.81 -2.67 6.91
N ILE A 22 -8.63 -2.05 6.93
CA ILE A 22 -7.71 -2.12 8.07
C ILE A 22 -8.30 -1.51 9.35
N ASP A 23 -9.19 -0.51 9.25
CA ASP A 23 -9.82 0.12 10.40
C ASP A 23 -10.82 -0.82 11.09
N PHE A 24 -11.51 -1.66 10.33
CA PHE A 24 -12.41 -2.68 10.88
C PHE A 24 -11.62 -3.79 11.57
N ILE A 25 -10.46 -4.15 11.04
CA ILE A 25 -9.53 -5.09 11.68
C ILE A 25 -9.04 -4.50 13.00
N THR A 26 -8.52 -3.27 13.02
CA THR A 26 -8.03 -2.65 14.26
C THR A 26 -9.14 -2.51 15.29
N GLN A 27 -10.37 -2.14 14.88
CA GLN A 27 -11.52 -2.09 15.77
C GLN A 27 -11.86 -3.45 16.40
N SER A 28 -11.83 -4.52 15.61
CA SER A 28 -12.14 -5.88 16.07
C SER A 28 -11.13 -6.38 17.11
N PHE A 29 -9.86 -6.01 16.95
CA PHE A 29 -8.79 -6.31 17.91
C PHE A 29 -8.64 -5.26 19.03
N LYS A 30 -9.52 -4.25 19.08
CA LYS A 30 -9.45 -3.13 20.04
C LYS A 30 -8.11 -2.37 19.99
N LEU A 31 -7.49 -2.31 18.82
CA LEU A 31 -6.27 -1.55 18.54
C LEU A 31 -6.62 -0.14 18.05
N PRO A 32 -5.74 0.86 18.28
CA PRO A 32 -5.92 2.19 17.70
C PRO A 32 -5.81 2.15 16.18
N PHE A 33 -6.40 3.14 15.52
CA PHE A 33 -6.23 3.30 14.08
C PHE A 33 -4.79 3.63 13.72
N LEU A 34 -4.34 3.10 12.59
CA LEU A 34 -2.95 3.25 12.16
C LEU A 34 -2.71 4.65 11.59
N ASN A 35 -1.62 5.27 12.04
CA ASN A 35 -1.10 6.51 11.47
C ASN A 35 -0.42 6.25 10.13
N ALA A 36 -0.50 7.23 9.22
CA ALA A 36 0.18 7.14 7.94
C ALA A 36 1.70 7.31 8.12
N TYR A 37 2.50 6.50 7.42
CA TYR A 37 3.96 6.54 7.52
C TYR A 37 4.57 7.92 7.19
N LEU A 38 3.91 8.67 6.29
CA LEU A 38 4.36 10.00 5.87
C LEU A 38 3.99 11.11 6.87
N ASP A 39 3.24 10.80 7.93
CA ASP A 39 2.96 11.74 9.01
C ASP A 39 4.17 11.85 9.94
N ARG A 40 4.96 12.91 9.77
CA ARG A 40 6.19 13.14 10.52
C ARG A 40 5.98 13.47 12.01
N GLY A 41 4.75 13.79 12.42
CA GLY A 41 4.41 14.09 13.82
C GLY A 41 3.80 12.91 14.55
N ALA A 42 3.53 11.79 13.85
CA ALA A 42 2.82 10.66 14.42
C ALA A 42 3.73 9.67 15.15
N ALA A 43 3.17 9.04 16.20
CA ALA A 43 3.76 7.87 16.83
C ALA A 43 3.35 6.59 16.09
N PHE A 44 4.28 5.65 15.95
CA PHE A 44 4.08 4.35 15.28
C PHE A 44 4.13 3.16 16.25
N THR A 45 4.02 3.41 17.56
CA THR A 45 4.16 2.40 18.62
C THR A 45 3.11 1.31 18.60
N GLN A 46 1.97 1.54 17.93
CA GLN A 46 0.85 0.60 17.82
C GLN A 46 0.59 0.18 16.35
N GLY A 47 1.59 0.39 15.49
CA GLY A 47 1.52 0.10 14.06
C GLY A 47 1.50 1.34 13.18
N VAL A 48 1.60 1.09 11.88
CA VAL A 48 1.82 2.13 10.87
C VAL A 48 1.22 1.70 9.53
N ASN A 49 0.67 2.66 8.79
CA ASN A 49 0.08 2.46 7.47
C ASN A 49 0.97 3.07 6.38
N PHE A 50 1.52 2.24 5.51
CA PHE A 50 2.36 2.65 4.38
C PHE A 50 1.58 2.92 3.09
N ALA A 51 0.27 2.64 3.09
CA ALA A 51 -0.56 2.71 1.89
C ALA A 51 -0.72 4.14 1.39
N VAL A 52 -0.43 4.33 0.10
CA VAL A 52 -0.76 5.55 -0.63
C VAL A 52 -1.79 5.20 -1.68
N ALA A 53 -2.90 5.93 -1.66
CA ALA A 53 -3.96 5.74 -2.63
C ALA A 53 -3.43 5.95 -4.06
N GLY A 54 -4.02 5.23 -5.02
CA GLY A 54 -3.59 5.26 -6.42
C GLY A 54 -2.25 4.56 -6.70
N GLY A 55 -1.60 3.93 -5.71
CA GLY A 55 -0.41 3.11 -5.90
C GLY A 55 -0.67 1.91 -6.83
N THR A 56 0.33 1.59 -7.66
CA THR A 56 0.32 0.45 -8.60
C THR A 56 1.24 -0.66 -8.12
N ALA A 57 0.91 -1.92 -8.42
CA ALA A 57 1.78 -3.06 -8.13
C ALA A 57 3.10 -2.98 -8.94
N LEU A 58 3.04 -2.39 -10.14
CA LEU A 58 4.18 -2.18 -11.03
C LEU A 58 4.74 -0.76 -10.96
N ASN A 59 6.04 -0.63 -11.23
CA ASN A 59 6.74 0.66 -11.26
C ASN A 59 6.28 1.54 -12.44
N THR A 60 6.41 2.85 -12.28
CA THR A 60 6.07 3.87 -13.30
C THR A 60 6.66 3.55 -14.68
N SER A 61 7.89 3.04 -14.74
CA SER A 61 8.55 2.68 -15.99
C SER A 61 7.79 1.65 -16.84
N PHE A 62 7.09 0.70 -16.20
CA PHE A 62 6.26 -0.29 -16.90
C PHE A 62 5.12 0.38 -17.68
N TRP A 63 4.53 1.42 -17.08
CA TRP A 63 3.40 2.17 -17.61
C TRP A 63 3.84 3.18 -18.67
N THR A 64 4.93 3.91 -18.43
CA THR A 64 5.51 4.83 -19.41
C THR A 64 5.87 4.11 -20.71
N ALA A 65 6.45 2.92 -20.63
CA ALA A 65 6.77 2.09 -21.80
C ALA A 65 5.53 1.68 -22.62
N ARG A 66 4.32 1.81 -22.06
CA ARG A 66 3.04 1.48 -22.70
C ARG A 66 2.21 2.73 -23.05
N ASN A 67 2.82 3.91 -22.97
CA ASN A 67 2.15 5.20 -23.15
C ASN A 67 0.99 5.41 -22.17
N ILE A 68 1.09 4.85 -20.96
CA ILE A 68 0.14 5.05 -19.87
C ILE A 68 0.78 6.04 -18.89
N ARG A 69 0.17 7.22 -18.75
CA ARG A 69 0.62 8.26 -17.82
C ARG A 69 0.01 8.01 -16.45
N LEU A 70 0.86 8.04 -15.42
CA LEU A 70 0.42 8.02 -14.03
C LEU A 70 0.53 9.43 -13.43
N PRO A 71 -0.29 9.77 -12.42
CA PRO A 71 -0.10 10.99 -11.65
C PRO A 71 1.31 11.06 -11.05
N THR A 72 1.87 12.27 -10.93
CA THR A 72 3.23 12.49 -10.38
C THR A 72 3.38 12.03 -8.93
N TRP A 73 2.28 12.00 -8.18
CA TRP A 73 2.22 11.52 -6.80
C TRP A 73 2.01 10.00 -6.67
N ASN A 74 1.86 9.26 -7.79
CA ASN A 74 1.74 7.80 -7.74
C ASN A 74 2.93 7.21 -7.00
N THR A 75 2.62 6.34 -6.04
CA THR A 75 3.63 5.65 -5.24
C THR A 75 3.47 4.15 -5.44
N PRO A 76 4.31 3.52 -6.29
CA PRO A 76 4.27 2.09 -6.55
C PRO A 76 4.50 1.24 -5.28
N LEU A 77 4.06 -0.02 -5.35
CA LEU A 77 4.29 -1.03 -4.32
C LEU A 77 5.75 -1.11 -3.88
N ALA A 78 6.69 -1.02 -4.82
CA ALA A 78 8.12 -1.07 -4.51
C ALA A 78 8.56 0.06 -3.55
N ASN A 79 8.02 1.27 -3.70
CA ASN A 79 8.33 2.40 -2.83
C ASN A 79 7.72 2.21 -1.44
N GLN A 80 6.46 1.77 -1.35
CA GLN A 80 5.79 1.50 -0.07
C GLN A 80 6.47 0.36 0.70
N LEU A 81 6.95 -0.68 0.01
CA LEU A 81 7.77 -1.74 0.61
C LEU A 81 9.17 -1.25 1.02
N GLY A 82 9.71 -0.27 0.30
CA GLY A 82 10.95 0.41 0.69
C GLY A 82 10.79 1.11 2.04
N TRP A 83 9.70 1.86 2.21
CA TRP A 83 9.35 2.49 3.48
C TRP A 83 9.12 1.50 4.61
N PHE A 84 8.38 0.42 4.32
CA PHE A 84 8.20 -0.68 5.27
C PHE A 84 9.55 -1.23 5.75
N LYS A 85 10.47 -1.52 4.83
CA LYS A 85 11.81 -2.00 5.17
C LYS A 85 12.58 -0.99 6.02
N THR A 86 12.60 0.28 5.63
CA THR A 86 13.28 1.34 6.40
C THR A 86 12.72 1.46 7.81
N HIS A 87 11.39 1.41 7.95
CA HIS A 87 10.73 1.47 9.26
C HIS A 87 11.11 0.28 10.14
N LEU A 88 11.10 -0.94 9.61
CA LEU A 88 11.53 -2.11 10.37
C LEU A 88 12.99 -1.98 10.82
N GLN A 89 13.88 -1.56 9.92
CA GLN A 89 15.30 -1.35 10.24
C GLN A 89 15.49 -0.33 11.36
N SER A 90 14.73 0.77 11.38
CA SER A 90 14.81 1.77 12.45
C SER A 90 14.19 1.33 13.77
N THR A 91 13.11 0.53 13.72
CA THR A 91 12.31 0.20 14.89
C THR A 91 12.81 -1.04 15.62
N CYS A 92 13.13 -2.11 14.88
CA CYS A 92 13.51 -3.40 15.45
C CYS A 92 14.90 -3.88 15.02
N GLY A 93 15.43 -3.39 13.89
CA GLY A 93 16.76 -3.77 13.41
C GLY A 93 16.91 -5.27 13.23
N SER A 94 17.88 -5.87 13.92
CA SER A 94 18.10 -7.33 13.92
C SER A 94 17.11 -8.13 14.77
N ARG A 95 16.18 -7.47 15.48
CA ARG A 95 15.15 -8.11 16.32
C ARG A 95 13.76 -8.06 15.67
N CYS A 96 13.71 -7.90 14.35
CA CYS A 96 12.45 -7.75 13.63
C CYS A 96 11.64 -9.05 13.60
N ALA A 97 12.26 -10.22 13.47
CA ALA A 97 11.58 -11.50 13.62
C ALA A 97 10.75 -11.58 14.92
N ASP A 98 11.36 -11.24 16.07
CA ASP A 98 10.68 -11.25 17.37
C ASP A 98 9.56 -10.22 17.45
N SER A 99 9.83 -9.00 16.97
CA SER A 99 8.84 -7.91 16.95
C SER A 99 7.64 -8.24 16.07
N LEU A 100 7.88 -8.92 14.95
CA LEU A 100 6.85 -9.28 13.98
C LEU A 100 6.08 -10.54 14.37
N LYS A 101 6.59 -11.40 15.26
CA LYS A 101 5.93 -12.63 15.71
C LYS A 101 4.50 -12.41 16.18
N ASN A 102 4.27 -11.31 16.90
CA ASN A 102 2.96 -10.92 17.42
C ASN A 102 2.30 -9.79 16.61
N SER A 103 2.84 -9.48 15.43
CA SER A 103 2.33 -8.42 14.56
C SER A 103 1.53 -9.00 13.39
N LEU A 104 0.51 -8.27 12.95
CA LEU A 104 -0.21 -8.54 11.70
C LEU A 104 0.34 -7.65 10.59
N ILE A 105 0.69 -8.23 9.45
CA ILE A 105 1.03 -7.48 8.23
C ILE A 105 -0.11 -7.67 7.24
N VAL A 106 -0.74 -6.57 6.83
CA VAL A 106 -1.78 -6.57 5.80
C VAL A 106 -1.22 -5.92 4.54
N MET A 107 -1.13 -6.69 3.46
CA MET A 107 -0.71 -6.20 2.14
C MET A 107 -1.86 -6.37 1.15
N GLY A 108 -2.64 -5.31 0.96
CA GLY A 108 -3.74 -5.28 0.01
C GLY A 108 -4.52 -3.96 0.06
N GLU A 109 -5.35 -3.64 -0.93
CA GLU A 109 -5.54 -4.37 -2.19
C GLU A 109 -4.65 -3.79 -3.31
N TRP A 110 -4.07 -4.65 -4.14
CA TRP A 110 -3.17 -4.27 -5.24
C TRP A 110 -3.71 -4.77 -6.59
N GLY A 111 -3.39 -4.06 -7.69
CA GLY A 111 -3.79 -4.42 -9.04
C GLY A 111 -4.97 -3.61 -9.59
N GLY A 112 -5.88 -3.12 -8.74
CA GLY A 112 -7.02 -2.31 -9.20
C GLY A 112 -6.58 -1.05 -9.96
N ASN A 113 -5.60 -0.32 -9.41
CA ASN A 113 -5.04 0.87 -10.05
C ASN A 113 -4.27 0.53 -11.33
N ASP A 114 -3.59 -0.62 -11.37
CA ASP A 114 -2.82 -1.09 -12.52
C ASP A 114 -3.72 -1.24 -13.76
N TYR A 115 -4.93 -1.80 -13.58
CA TYR A 115 -5.91 -1.93 -14.66
C TYR A 115 -6.69 -0.63 -14.92
N TYR A 116 -7.08 0.09 -13.86
CA TYR A 116 -7.79 1.35 -13.97
C TYR A 116 -7.03 2.35 -14.85
N ASN A 117 -5.73 2.52 -14.66
CA ASN A 117 -4.93 3.47 -15.44
C ASN A 117 -4.88 3.12 -16.93
N GLY A 118 -4.91 1.82 -17.29
CA GLY A 118 -5.00 1.37 -18.67
C GLY A 118 -6.36 1.72 -19.28
N PHE A 119 -7.46 1.33 -18.62
CA PHE A 119 -8.81 1.60 -19.14
C PHE A 119 -9.15 3.10 -19.19
N PHE A 120 -8.74 3.87 -18.18
CA PHE A 120 -8.95 5.32 -18.14
C PHE A 120 -8.26 6.06 -19.30
N GLN A 121 -7.20 5.47 -19.86
CA GLN A 121 -6.49 5.99 -21.04
C GLN A 121 -6.85 5.22 -22.32
N ASN A 122 -8.06 4.65 -22.38
CA ASN A 122 -8.65 4.00 -23.55
C ASN A 122 -7.84 2.81 -24.11
N LYS A 123 -7.08 2.11 -23.25
CA LYS A 123 -6.41 0.88 -23.67
C LYS A 123 -7.44 -0.24 -23.85
N GLN A 124 -7.26 -1.02 -24.92
CA GLN A 124 -8.14 -2.13 -25.23
C GLN A 124 -8.03 -3.23 -24.18
N ILE A 125 -9.12 -3.96 -23.95
CA ILE A 125 -9.15 -5.10 -23.02
C ILE A 125 -8.08 -6.14 -23.38
N SER A 126 -7.86 -6.39 -24.68
CA SER A 126 -6.81 -7.30 -25.15
C SER A 126 -5.42 -6.88 -24.70
N GLU A 127 -5.11 -5.58 -24.74
CA GLU A 127 -3.86 -5.02 -24.26
C GLU A 127 -3.76 -5.09 -22.73
N VAL A 128 -4.80 -4.66 -22.01
CA VAL A 128 -4.80 -4.67 -20.53
C VAL A 128 -4.67 -6.09 -19.96
N ARG A 129 -5.26 -7.09 -20.62
CA ARG A 129 -5.09 -8.51 -20.25
C ARG A 129 -3.62 -8.94 -20.26
N THR A 130 -2.77 -8.38 -21.13
CA THR A 130 -1.34 -8.69 -21.15
C THR A 130 -0.58 -8.22 -19.91
N TYR A 131 -1.18 -7.32 -19.11
CA TYR A 131 -0.54 -6.79 -17.89
C TYR A 131 -0.69 -7.75 -16.72
N VAL A 132 -1.71 -8.60 -16.72
CA VAL A 132 -2.08 -9.49 -15.60
C VAL A 132 -0.87 -10.30 -15.07
N PRO A 133 -0.07 -11.00 -15.90
CA PRO A 133 1.05 -11.78 -15.37
C PRO A 133 2.10 -10.91 -14.67
N ASN A 134 2.33 -9.69 -15.18
CA ASN A 134 3.27 -8.74 -14.60
C ASN A 134 2.77 -8.22 -13.25
N VAL A 135 1.49 -7.82 -13.19
CA VAL A 135 0.84 -7.31 -11.96
C VAL A 135 0.87 -8.39 -10.88
N VAL A 136 0.45 -9.62 -11.21
CA VAL A 136 0.48 -10.76 -10.29
C VAL A 136 1.91 -11.03 -9.81
N ALA A 137 2.90 -11.02 -10.71
CA ALA A 137 4.31 -11.17 -10.32
C ALA A 137 4.80 -10.04 -9.41
N GLY A 138 4.35 -8.80 -9.62
CA GLY A 138 4.63 -7.66 -8.74
C GLY A 138 4.10 -7.88 -7.32
N ILE A 139 2.85 -8.31 -7.21
CA ILE A 139 2.20 -8.60 -5.93
C ILE A 139 2.91 -9.76 -5.23
N MET A 140 3.18 -10.87 -5.93
CA MET A 140 3.91 -12.02 -5.37
C MET A 140 5.30 -11.64 -4.85
N ARG A 141 6.04 -10.78 -5.57
CA ARG A 141 7.33 -10.26 -5.07
C ARG A 141 7.16 -9.44 -3.80
N GLY A 142 6.08 -8.67 -3.69
CA GLY A 142 5.79 -7.91 -2.48
C GLY A 142 5.49 -8.81 -1.28
N ILE A 143 4.66 -9.84 -1.46
CA ILE A 143 4.38 -10.84 -0.43
C ILE A 143 5.67 -11.49 0.07
N LYS A 144 6.53 -11.97 -0.84
CA LYS A 144 7.83 -12.56 -0.48
C LYS A 144 8.73 -11.62 0.33
N ARG A 145 8.68 -10.31 0.06
CA ARG A 145 9.43 -9.30 0.83
C ARG A 145 8.88 -9.12 2.24
N CYS A 146 7.56 -9.13 2.40
CA CYS A 146 6.92 -9.11 3.72
C CYS A 146 7.26 -10.38 4.53
N ASP A 147 7.23 -11.55 3.89
CA ASP A 147 7.55 -12.82 4.56
C ASP A 147 9.04 -12.89 4.98
N SER A 148 9.93 -12.42 4.11
CA SER A 148 11.36 -12.39 4.40
C SER A 148 11.70 -11.52 5.62
N ALA A 149 10.93 -10.45 5.85
CA ALA A 149 11.09 -9.58 7.02
C ALA A 149 10.75 -10.27 8.35
N ARG A 150 9.95 -11.36 8.32
CA ARG A 150 9.65 -12.17 9.52
C ARG A 150 10.72 -13.21 9.81
N SER A 151 11.60 -13.49 8.85
CA SER A 151 12.58 -14.58 8.92
C SER A 151 13.98 -14.12 9.37
N HIS A 152 14.18 -12.81 9.52
CA HIS A 152 15.45 -12.16 9.87
C HIS A 152 15.20 -11.09 10.95
#